data_AF-A0A380HRE0-F1
#
_entry.id   AF-A0A380HRE0-F1
#
_cell.length_a   1.000
_cell.length_b   1.000
_cell.length_c   1.000
_cell.angle_alpha   90.00
_cell.angle_beta   90.00
_cell.angle_gamma   90.00
#
_symmetry.space_group_name_H-M   'P 1'
#
loop_
_entity.id
_entity.type
_entity.pdbx_description
1 polymer ?
#
loop_
_entity_poly.entity_id
_entity_poly.type
_entity_poly.pdbx_seq_one_letter_code
_entity_poly.pdbx_strand_id
1 'polypeptide(L)' 'MPKSQQYLLGLTLILFVFNIIIPVVGAMFNVDALDFRSMLIKCTQGLFILVFVIFTYRQIKRKGFK' A
#
# COMPACT_ATOMS: atom_id res chain seq x y z
N MET A 1 -10.54 9.98 -14.79
CA MET A 1 -9.51 10.24 -13.75
C MET A 1 -8.24 10.68 -14.44
N PRO A 2 -7.66 11.86 -14.14
CA PRO A 2 -6.44 12.35 -14.79
C PRO A 2 -5.31 11.34 -14.69
N LYS A 3 -4.47 11.27 -15.73
CA LYS A 3 -3.40 10.27 -15.84
C LYS A 3 -2.53 10.18 -14.58
N SER A 4 -2.11 11.32 -14.03
CA SER A 4 -1.31 11.38 -12.79
C SER A 4 -1.96 10.71 -11.57
N GLN A 5 -3.28 10.66 -11.53
CA GLN A 5 -4.03 10.00 -10.46
C GLN A 5 -4.21 8.51 -10.75
N GLN A 6 -4.38 8.11 -12.02
CA GLN A 6 -4.42 6.70 -12.43
C GLN A 6 -3.10 5.98 -12.09
N TYR A 7 -1.96 6.63 -12.32
CA TYR A 7 -0.66 6.10 -11.88
C TYR A 7 -0.60 5.94 -10.36
N LEU A 8 -1.07 6.94 -9.60
CA LEU A 8 -1.09 6.87 -8.13
C LEU A 8 -2.02 5.76 -7.62
N LEU A 9 -3.17 5.55 -8.26
CA LEU A 9 -4.08 4.44 -7.97
C LEU A 9 -3.42 3.10 -8.26
N GLY A 10 -2.81 2.93 -9.44
CA GLY A 10 -2.10 1.71 -9.80
C GLY A 10 -1.00 1.38 -8.79
N LEU A 11 -0.19 2.38 -8.42
CA LEU A 11 0.82 2.23 -7.38
C LEU A 11 0.22 1.81 -6.03
N THR A 12 -0.88 2.44 -5.62
CA THR A 12 -1.55 2.14 -4.35
C THR A 12 -2.10 0.71 -4.35
N LEU A 13 -2.70 0.25 -5.45
CA LEU A 13 -3.23 -1.11 -5.58
C LEU A 13 -2.10 -2.15 -5.58
N ILE A 14 -0.99 -1.89 -6.27
CA ILE A 14 0.18 -2.77 -6.25
C ILE A 14 0.71 -2.86 -4.81
N LEU A 15 0.93 -1.73 -4.14
CA LEU A 15 1.41 -1.72 -2.75
C LEU A 15 0.44 -2.43 -1.80
N PHE A 16 -0.87 -2.31 -2.00
CA PHE A 16 -1.88 -3.03 -1.22
C PHE A 16 -1.74 -4.55 -1.37
N VAL A 17 -1.66 -5.02 -2.62
CA VAL A 17 -1.47 -6.45 -2.93
C VAL A 17 -0.16 -6.96 -2.32
N PHE A 18 0.94 -6.22 -2.48
CA PHE A 18 2.23 -6.56 -1.90
C PHE A 18 2.19 -6.66 -0.37
N ASN A 19 1.49 -5.73 0.30
CA ASN A 19 1.36 -5.74 1.77
C ASN A 19 0.55 -6.91 2.32
N ILE A 20 -0.25 -7.57 1.49
CA ILE A 20 -0.99 -8.79 1.87
C ILE A 20 -0.21 -10.04 1.49
N ILE A 21 0.26 -10.12 0.24
CA ILE A 21 0.88 -11.34 -0.29
C ILE A 21 2.23 -11.61 0.37
N ILE A 22 3.09 -10.60 0.53
CA ILE A 22 4.45 -10.82 1.04
C ILE A 22 4.43 -11.43 2.46
N PRO A 23 3.67 -10.89 3.43
CA PRO A 23 3.63 -11.50 4.77
C PRO A 23 3.02 -12.90 4.78
N VAL A 24 2.02 -13.16 3.94
CA VAL A 24 1.41 -14.49 3.81
C VAL A 24 2.42 -15.49 3.27
N VAL A 25 3.14 -15.15 2.21
CA VAL A 25 4.23 -15.99 1.66
C VAL A 25 5.34 -16.16 2.69
N GLY A 26 5.74 -15.09 3.39
CA GLY A 26 6.72 -15.14 4.47
C GLY A 26 6.36 -16.15 5.56
N ALA A 27 5.09 -16.13 6.00
CA ALA A 27 4.56 -17.08 6.96
C ALA A 27 4.53 -18.53 6.41
N MET A 28 4.18 -18.73 5.14
CA MET A 28 4.16 -20.07 4.52
C MET A 28 5.53 -20.72 4.43
N PHE A 29 6.58 -19.94 4.18
CA PHE A 29 7.95 -20.44 4.01
C PHE A 29 8.83 -20.29 5.26
N ASN A 30 8.26 -19.90 6.41
CA ASN A 30 9.00 -19.60 7.65
C ASN A 30 10.17 -18.64 7.44
N VAL A 31 9.95 -17.55 6.70
CA VAL A 31 10.94 -16.51 6.47
C VAL A 31 10.74 -15.39 7.48
N ASP A 32 11.55 -15.38 8.56
CA ASP A 32 11.45 -14.40 9.65
C ASP A 32 11.51 -12.94 9.18
N ALA A 33 12.29 -12.67 8.11
CA ALA A 33 12.40 -11.33 7.53
C ALA A 33 11.08 -10.82 6.92
N LEU A 34 10.17 -11.72 6.56
CA LEU A 34 8.88 -11.44 5.93
C LEU A 34 7.70 -11.69 6.88
N ASP A 35 7.95 -12.00 8.15
CA ASP A 35 6.88 -12.14 9.15
C ASP A 35 6.17 -10.78 9.37
N PHE A 36 4.89 -10.82 9.76
CA PHE A 36 4.09 -9.64 10.10
C PHE A 36 4.72 -8.79 11.21
N ARG A 37 5.56 -9.40 12.06
CA ARG A 37 6.27 -8.70 13.14
C ARG A 37 7.53 -8.00 12.65
N SER A 38 8.02 -8.35 11.46
CA SER A 38 9.30 -7.89 10.95
C SER A 38 9.30 -6.38 10.72
N MET A 39 10.46 -5.77 10.96
CA MET A 39 10.67 -4.34 10.73
C MET A 39 10.44 -3.98 9.26
N LEU A 40 10.83 -4.87 8.33
CA LEU A 40 10.67 -4.68 6.89
C LEU A 40 9.19 -4.56 6.50
N ILE A 41 8.35 -5.49 6.96
CA ILE A 41 6.91 -5.46 6.66
C ILE A 41 6.24 -4.23 7.27
N LYS A 42 6.63 -3.84 8.49
CA LYS A 42 6.11 -2.61 9.12
C LYS A 42 6.49 -1.36 8.34
N CYS A 43 7.71 -1.28 7.83
CA CYS A 43 8.15 -0.18 6.98
C CYS A 43 7.35 -0.12 5.67
N THR A 44 7.12 -1.26 5.00
CA THR A 44 6.33 -1.31 3.76
C THR A 44 4.86 -0.96 4.00
N GLN A 45 4.30 -1.35 5.14
CA GLN A 45 2.94 -0.97 5.55
C GLN A 45 2.85 0.54 5.82
N GLY A 46 3.82 1.10 6.54
CA GLY A 46 3.90 2.54 6.77
C GLY A 46 3.98 3.35 5.47
N LEU A 47 4.80 2.90 4.52
CA LEU A 47 4.91 3.52 3.20
C LEU A 47 3.60 3.43 2.41
N PHE A 48 2.93 2.27 2.45
CA PHE A 48 1.60 2.12 1.85
C PHE A 48 0.58 3.11 2.45
N ILE A 49 0.54 3.23 3.77
CA ILE A 49 -0.37 4.18 4.44
C ILE A 49 -0.10 5.62 3.97
N LEU A 50 1.17 6.04 3.88
CA LEU A 50 1.53 7.37 3.38
C LEU A 50 1.02 7.60 1.95
N VAL A 51 1.28 6.66 1.04
CA VAL A 51 0.83 6.75 -0.36
C VAL A 51 -0.70 6.74 -0.43
N PHE A 52 -1.36 5.91 0.36
CA PHE A 52 -2.83 5.81 0.42
C PHE A 52 -3.47 7.11 0.92
N VAL A 53 -2.90 7.75 1.95
CA VAL A 53 -3.38 9.05 2.45
C VAL A 53 -3.23 10.12 1.38
N ILE A 54 -2.08 10.21 0.70
CA ILE A 54 -1.85 11.17 -0.39
C ILE A 54 -2.87 10.93 -1.52
N PHE A 55 -3.07 9.67 -1.90
CA PHE A 55 -4.07 9.29 -2.90
C PHE A 55 -5.47 9.75 -2.50
N THR A 56 -5.89 9.41 -1.28
CA THR A 56 -7.22 9.69 -0.75
C THR A 56 -7.46 11.20 -0.65
N TYR A 57 -6.50 11.95 -0.12
CA TYR A 57 -6.55 13.42 -0.07
C TYR A 57 -6.74 14.02 -1.47
N ARG A 58 -5.98 13.55 -2.47
CA ARG A 58 -6.09 14.03 -3.85
C ARG A 58 -7.43 13.65 -4.50
N GLN A 59 -8.01 12.50 -4.15
CA GLN A 59 -9.34 12.10 -4.63
C GLN A 59 -10.43 13.01 -4.05
N ILE A 60 -10.43 13.17 -2.72
CA ILE A 60 -11.38 14.03 -2.00
C ILE A 60 -11.33 15.45 -2.53
N LYS A 61 -10.12 16.04 -2.64
CA LYS A 61 -9.95 17.42 -3.12
C LYS A 61 -10.52 17.65 -4.52
N ARG A 62 -10.51 16.65 -5.41
CA ARG A 62 -11.01 16.79 -6.79
C ARG A 62 -12.47 16.44 -6.96
N LYS A 63 -12.98 15.46 -6.24
CA LYS A 63 -14.39 15.03 -6.39
C LYS A 63 -15.33 15.74 -5.42
N GLY A 64 -14.78 16.34 -4.35
CA GLY A 64 -15.54 16.69 -3.16
C GLY A 64 -15.97 15.42 -2.41
N PHE A 65 -16.25 15.55 -1.11
CA PHE A 65 -17.15 14.60 -0.46
C PHE A 65 -18.55 14.94 -0.95
N LYS A 66 -19.00 14.26 -2.01
CA LYS A 66 -20.44 14.16 -2.29
C LYS A 66 -20.98 12.97 -1.52
#